data_AF-A0A132A672-F1
#
_entry.id   AF-A0A132A672-F1
#
_cell.length_a   1.000
_cell.length_b   1.000
_cell.length_c   1.000
_cell.angle_alpha   90.00
_cell.angle_beta   90.00
_cell.angle_gamma   90.00
#
_symmetry.space_group_name_H-M   'P 1'
#
loop_
_entity.id
_entity.type
_entity.pdbx_description
1 polymer ?
#
loop_
_entity_poly.entity_id
_entity_poly.type
_entity_poly.pdbx_seq_one_letter_code
_entity_poly.pdbx_strand_id
1 'polypeptide(L)'
;MIVSSYLVRIEPFTQHFLRLQGGHFDLADRMFHSIGDAWLSASKNNMADLKELIPEFFYLPEFLINSNRYDFGCKQNGVRLNNVILPPWAKDDPREFIRIHRSALESDFVSAHLHEWIDLIFGFKQKGPNAVEAVNVFHHLFYEGNADIYNIDDPLKKNATIGFINNFGQVPMQLFKKPHPMKKTFNNSLILSLPPLLSSVNLSGSSGSGKVFIHNLEYLKPMMNPIKELKGAVGQIIQQEKTFLAVEQNKVLIPPLYNRYVAWGFADHSFRIGLYESDRALYVWESELFPPNGEILCTTVPNSRIIITAGTNSVIYVWRVKLKTFALTLHQKLYGHTEAVTCLASSSAYGIVVSGSRDKSCIIWDLNRFVFIRQLGGGLDSLHKSPIAAAAINDLTGDIATCCSTMLYVWSINGDLIAQVNTLNVNSSMNVAINFTASQNSSQILCLAFSTYNEWDANNVILTGSSDGVVKIWSLRFVQEQIASSNGEDTNSFNDNRDENSSSSSSTSEELKNS
;
A
#
# COMPACT_ATOMS: atom_id res chain seq x y z
N MET A 1 18.03 -9.83 16.97
CA MET A 1 17.23 -11.07 17.06
C MET A 1 15.72 -10.81 16.99
N ILE A 2 15.17 -9.85 17.76
CA ILE A 2 13.72 -9.57 17.83
C ILE A 2 13.09 -9.27 16.46
N VAL A 3 13.64 -8.30 15.72
CA VAL A 3 13.14 -7.92 14.39
C VAL A 3 13.07 -9.13 13.44
N SER A 4 14.16 -9.88 13.32
CA SER A 4 14.20 -11.10 12.49
C SER A 4 13.24 -12.20 12.97
N SER A 5 12.91 -12.24 14.26
CA SER A 5 11.95 -13.19 14.82
C SER A 5 10.51 -12.84 14.44
N TYR A 6 10.11 -11.57 14.54
CA TYR A 6 8.80 -11.13 14.06
C TYR A 6 8.68 -11.27 12.54
N LEU A 7 9.73 -10.89 11.81
CA LEU A 7 9.72 -10.83 10.35
C LEU A 7 10.21 -12.13 9.67
N VAL A 8 10.32 -13.25 10.41
CA VAL A 8 10.89 -14.52 9.91
C VAL A 8 10.19 -15.09 8.66
N ARG A 9 8.97 -14.63 8.35
CA ARG A 9 8.20 -15.03 7.17
C ARG A 9 8.52 -14.24 5.91
N ILE A 10 9.26 -13.13 6.03
CA ILE A 10 9.59 -12.20 4.93
C ILE A 10 11.08 -12.25 4.62
N GLU A 11 11.43 -12.28 3.33
CA GLU A 11 12.80 -12.06 2.89
C GLU A 11 13.16 -10.56 2.87
N PRO A 12 14.38 -10.17 3.26
CA PRO A 12 15.54 -11.02 3.56
C PRO A 12 15.63 -11.50 5.02
N PHE A 13 14.63 -11.22 5.87
CA PHE A 13 14.70 -11.49 7.31
C PHE A 13 14.73 -12.99 7.62
N THR A 14 14.11 -13.83 6.79
CA THR A 14 14.24 -15.28 6.84
C THR A 14 15.72 -15.70 6.79
N GLN A 15 16.47 -15.23 5.79
CA GLN A 15 17.90 -15.55 5.67
C GLN A 15 18.72 -15.05 6.86
N HIS A 16 18.40 -13.87 7.39
CA HIS A 16 19.08 -13.35 8.58
C HIS A 16 18.77 -14.21 9.81
N PHE A 17 17.53 -14.65 9.97
CA PHE A 17 17.13 -15.55 11.06
C PHE A 17 17.86 -16.89 11.00
N LEU A 18 17.91 -17.51 9.82
CA LEU A 18 18.64 -18.77 9.60
C LEU A 18 20.12 -18.62 9.91
N ARG A 19 20.78 -17.55 9.46
CA ARG A 19 22.20 -17.31 9.76
C ARG A 19 22.47 -17.15 11.25
N LEU A 20 21.56 -16.51 11.99
CA LEU A 20 21.68 -16.36 13.44
C LEU A 20 21.47 -17.69 14.19
N GLN A 21 20.74 -18.65 13.61
CA GLN A 21 20.44 -19.96 14.18
C GLN A 21 21.26 -21.12 13.59
N GLY A 22 22.39 -20.84 12.94
CA GLY A 22 23.28 -21.89 12.43
C GLY A 22 22.79 -22.59 11.15
N GLY A 23 21.89 -21.96 10.40
CA GLY A 23 21.45 -22.41 9.07
C GLY A 23 20.10 -23.13 9.03
N HIS A 24 19.42 -23.31 10.17
CA HIS A 24 18.11 -23.94 10.26
C HIS A 24 17.12 -23.05 11.03
N PHE A 25 15.82 -23.33 10.89
CA PHE A 25 14.81 -22.68 11.72
C PHE A 25 14.96 -23.07 13.19
N ASP A 26 14.46 -22.23 14.08
CA ASP A 26 14.45 -22.50 15.51
C ASP A 26 13.39 -23.57 15.84
N LEU A 27 13.40 -24.08 17.07
CA LEU A 27 12.34 -24.94 17.60
C LEU A 27 10.99 -24.24 17.44
N ALA A 28 10.02 -24.97 16.90
CA ALA A 28 8.68 -24.46 16.60
C ALA A 28 8.00 -23.78 17.81
N ASP A 29 8.21 -24.30 19.02
CA ASP A 29 7.68 -23.73 20.26
C ASP A 29 8.25 -22.35 20.63
N ARG A 30 9.43 -21.99 20.12
CA ARG A 30 10.08 -20.69 20.36
C ARG A 30 9.80 -19.66 19.27
N MET A 31 9.26 -20.08 18.14
CA MET A 31 9.04 -19.19 17.01
C MET A 31 7.76 -18.37 17.17
N PHE A 32 7.79 -17.16 16.61
CA PHE A 32 6.64 -16.28 16.54
C PHE A 32 5.55 -16.92 15.68
N HIS A 33 4.41 -17.22 16.30
CA HIS A 33 3.32 -17.95 15.66
C HIS A 33 1.92 -17.46 16.07
N SER A 34 1.78 -16.69 17.15
CA SER A 34 0.48 -16.20 17.64
C SER A 34 0.67 -14.82 18.26
N ILE A 35 -0.21 -13.88 17.91
CA ILE A 35 -0.25 -12.53 18.49
C ILE A 35 -0.59 -12.61 19.99
N GLY A 36 -1.57 -13.44 20.34
CA GLY A 36 -2.01 -13.61 21.73
C GLY A 36 -0.91 -14.19 22.61
N ASP A 37 -0.20 -15.22 22.14
CA ASP A 37 0.87 -15.85 22.91
C ASP A 37 2.06 -14.91 23.07
N ALA A 38 2.41 -14.14 22.03
CA ALA A 38 3.48 -13.14 22.10
C ALA A 38 3.16 -12.05 23.12
N TRP A 39 1.92 -11.54 23.11
CA TRP A 39 1.45 -10.57 24.10
C TRP A 39 1.48 -11.15 25.53
N LEU A 40 0.98 -12.36 25.74
CA LEU A 40 0.96 -13.00 27.07
C LEU A 40 2.37 -13.31 27.58
N SER A 41 3.29 -13.68 26.69
CA SER A 41 4.71 -13.86 27.01
C SER A 41 5.30 -12.56 27.56
N ALA A 42 5.15 -11.45 26.83
CA ALA A 42 5.73 -10.16 27.20
C ALA A 42 5.05 -9.47 28.40
N SER A 43 3.74 -9.66 28.55
CA SER A 43 2.96 -8.95 29.59
C SER A 43 2.87 -9.69 30.93
N LYS A 44 2.99 -11.02 30.95
CA LYS A 44 2.67 -11.82 32.15
C LYS A 44 3.54 -13.05 32.37
N ASN A 45 3.75 -13.86 31.33
CA ASN A 45 4.22 -15.23 31.51
C ASN A 45 5.75 -15.35 31.60
N ASN A 46 6.49 -14.42 30.97
CA ASN A 46 7.94 -14.51 30.90
C ASN A 46 8.60 -13.21 31.41
N MET A 47 9.22 -13.29 32.58
CA MET A 47 9.93 -12.15 33.19
C MET A 47 11.14 -11.67 32.36
N ALA A 48 11.62 -12.48 31.41
CA ALA A 48 12.71 -12.13 30.52
C ALA A 48 12.25 -11.59 29.16
N ASP A 49 10.94 -11.61 28.86
CA ASP A 49 10.40 -11.14 27.59
C ASP A 49 9.91 -9.70 27.71
N LEU A 50 10.79 -8.74 27.41
CA LEU A 50 10.51 -7.30 27.50
C LEU A 50 10.39 -6.68 26.09
N LYS A 51 9.88 -7.45 25.12
CA LYS A 51 9.81 -7.02 23.72
C LYS A 51 8.76 -5.95 23.52
N GLU A 52 9.17 -4.89 22.82
CA GLU A 52 8.29 -3.89 22.25
C GLU A 52 7.96 -4.23 20.79
N LEU A 53 6.90 -3.61 20.27
CA LEU A 53 6.48 -3.78 18.89
C LEU A 53 7.44 -3.09 17.91
N ILE A 54 7.47 -3.61 16.69
CA ILE A 54 8.18 -3.01 15.55
C ILE A 54 7.17 -2.26 14.64
N PRO A 55 7.61 -1.27 13.85
CA PRO A 55 6.73 -0.47 13.00
C PRO A 55 5.84 -1.29 12.05
N GLU A 56 6.33 -2.44 11.58
CA GLU A 56 5.63 -3.34 10.66
C GLU A 56 4.26 -3.80 11.19
N PHE A 57 4.06 -3.84 12.51
CA PHE A 57 2.75 -4.12 13.13
C PHE A 57 1.67 -3.07 12.82
N PHE A 58 2.02 -1.94 12.20
CA PHE A 58 1.10 -0.85 11.91
C PHE A 58 0.95 -0.57 10.41
N TYR A 59 1.66 -1.28 9.53
CA TYR A 59 1.50 -1.07 8.08
C TYR A 59 1.76 -2.30 7.19
N LEU A 60 2.42 -3.36 7.68
CA LEU A 60 2.87 -4.47 6.84
C LEU A 60 2.09 -5.76 7.17
N PRO A 61 1.02 -6.12 6.45
CA PRO A 61 0.29 -7.36 6.72
C PRO A 61 1.09 -8.63 6.37
N GLU A 62 2.07 -8.54 5.47
CA GLU A 62 2.76 -9.68 4.90
C GLU A 62 3.56 -10.49 5.92
N PHE A 63 4.01 -9.89 7.04
CA PHE A 63 4.85 -10.63 8.00
C PHE A 63 4.06 -11.66 8.80
N LEU A 64 2.74 -11.59 8.73
CA LEU A 64 1.79 -12.50 9.36
C LEU A 64 1.49 -13.71 8.46
N ILE A 65 1.86 -13.67 7.18
CA ILE A 65 1.54 -14.70 6.18
C ILE A 65 2.81 -15.46 5.78
N ASN A 66 2.72 -16.78 5.72
CA ASN A 66 3.77 -17.62 5.17
C ASN A 66 3.64 -17.74 3.64
N SER A 67 3.79 -16.62 2.92
CA SER A 67 3.62 -16.58 1.45
C SER A 67 4.64 -17.47 0.72
N ASN A 68 5.83 -17.62 1.30
CA ASN A 68 6.93 -18.43 0.76
C ASN A 68 6.78 -19.94 1.05
N ARG A 69 5.74 -20.35 1.79
CA ARG A 69 5.46 -21.76 2.13
C ARG A 69 6.63 -22.45 2.84
N TYR A 70 7.32 -21.74 3.72
CA TYR A 70 8.39 -22.32 4.53
C TYR A 70 7.85 -23.38 5.49
N ASP A 71 8.66 -24.40 5.75
CA ASP A 71 8.35 -25.38 6.79
C ASP A 71 8.94 -24.95 8.13
N PHE A 72 8.07 -24.43 9.00
CA PHE A 72 8.41 -23.97 10.33
C PHE A 72 8.36 -25.08 11.40
N GLY A 73 8.06 -26.31 10.98
CA GLY A 73 7.94 -27.45 11.88
C GLY A 73 6.64 -27.47 12.69
N CYS A 74 6.63 -28.32 13.70
CA CYS A 74 5.46 -28.63 14.53
C CYS A 74 5.83 -28.46 16.01
N LYS A 75 4.92 -27.84 16.76
CA LYS A 75 5.04 -27.73 18.22
C LYS A 75 4.89 -29.08 18.90
N GLN A 76 5.33 -29.16 20.15
CA GLN A 76 5.13 -30.34 21.00
C GLN A 76 3.66 -30.75 21.16
N ASN A 77 2.73 -29.79 21.10
CA ASN A 77 1.29 -30.03 21.17
C ASN A 77 0.67 -30.45 19.82
N GLY A 78 1.48 -30.68 18.78
CA GLY A 78 1.01 -31.09 17.45
C GLY A 78 0.55 -29.95 16.54
N VAL A 79 0.61 -28.69 17.00
CA VAL A 79 0.25 -27.53 16.17
C VAL A 79 1.38 -27.23 15.18
N ARG A 80 1.09 -27.37 13.88
CA ARG A 80 2.01 -26.99 12.82
C ARG A 80 2.08 -25.48 12.66
N LEU A 81 3.28 -24.93 12.53
CA LEU A 81 3.46 -23.51 12.28
C LEU A 81 3.25 -23.17 10.81
N ASN A 82 2.47 -22.12 10.56
CA ASN A 82 2.26 -21.56 9.23
C ASN A 82 2.07 -20.04 9.33
N ASN A 83 0.92 -19.52 8.89
CA ASN A 83 0.51 -18.14 9.16
C ASN A 83 0.45 -17.87 10.67
N VAL A 84 0.64 -16.61 11.04
CA VAL A 84 0.51 -16.17 12.42
C VAL A 84 -0.96 -16.23 12.82
N ILE A 85 -1.24 -16.83 13.97
CA ILE A 85 -2.57 -16.88 14.57
C ILE A 85 -2.94 -15.47 15.04
N LEU A 86 -4.02 -14.95 14.44
CA LEU A 86 -4.50 -13.61 14.71
C LEU A 86 -5.59 -13.63 15.80
N PRO A 87 -5.85 -12.48 16.45
CA PRO A 87 -6.99 -12.36 17.35
C PRO A 87 -8.32 -12.58 16.61
N PRO A 88 -9.37 -13.10 17.29
CA PRO A 88 -10.66 -13.40 16.64
C PRO A 88 -11.31 -12.22 15.92
N TRP A 89 -11.09 -10.99 16.41
CA TRP A 89 -11.63 -9.78 15.79
C TRP A 89 -11.02 -9.48 14.41
N ALA A 90 -9.84 -10.01 14.11
CA ALA A 90 -9.19 -9.87 12.81
C ALA A 90 -9.68 -10.89 11.78
N LYS A 91 -10.48 -11.89 12.19
CA LYS A 91 -11.13 -12.88 11.32
C LYS A 91 -10.18 -13.56 10.32
N ASP A 92 -8.97 -13.89 10.79
CA ASP A 92 -7.90 -14.47 9.97
C ASP A 92 -7.46 -13.62 8.76
N ASP A 93 -7.78 -12.31 8.77
CA ASP A 93 -7.31 -11.34 7.77
C ASP A 93 -6.18 -10.45 8.35
N PRO A 94 -4.93 -10.65 7.91
CA PRO A 94 -3.80 -9.80 8.27
C PRO A 94 -3.98 -8.32 7.92
N ARG A 95 -4.71 -7.99 6.85
CA ARG A 95 -4.97 -6.59 6.48
C ARG A 95 -5.90 -5.93 7.48
N GLU A 96 -6.94 -6.64 7.92
CA GLU A 96 -7.83 -6.18 8.97
C GLU A 96 -7.11 -6.01 10.31
N PHE A 97 -6.21 -6.95 10.64
CA PHE A 97 -5.33 -6.83 11.81
C PHE A 97 -4.56 -5.51 11.78
N ILE A 98 -3.79 -5.26 10.70
CA ILE A 98 -2.99 -4.04 10.54
C ILE A 98 -3.87 -2.79 10.52
N ARG A 99 -5.02 -2.82 9.84
CA ARG A 99 -5.95 -1.68 9.75
C ARG A 99 -6.43 -1.25 11.14
N ILE A 100 -6.87 -2.20 11.96
CA ILE A 100 -7.33 -1.91 13.33
C ILE A 100 -6.16 -1.48 14.21
N HIS A 101 -5.00 -2.12 14.08
CA HIS A 101 -3.81 -1.78 14.87
C HIS A 101 -3.34 -0.34 14.59
N ARG A 102 -3.33 0.07 13.32
CA ARG A 102 -3.05 1.44 12.91
C ARG A 102 -4.15 2.40 13.40
N SER A 103 -5.42 2.01 13.31
CA SER A 103 -6.53 2.82 13.85
C SER A 103 -6.44 3.00 15.37
N ALA A 104 -5.91 2.03 16.11
CA ALA A 104 -5.68 2.14 17.53
C ALA A 104 -4.51 3.08 17.84
N LEU A 105 -3.40 2.99 17.10
CA LEU A 105 -2.25 3.89 17.21
C LEU A 105 -2.64 5.36 16.97
N GLU A 106 -3.50 5.61 16.00
CA GLU A 106 -3.98 6.96 15.66
C GLU A 106 -5.20 7.41 16.47
N SER A 107 -5.65 6.61 17.45
CA SER A 107 -6.79 6.97 18.29
C SER A 107 -6.51 8.19 19.17
N ASP A 108 -7.58 8.88 19.59
CA ASP A 108 -7.48 9.99 20.54
C ASP A 108 -6.82 9.56 21.85
N PHE A 109 -7.07 8.32 22.28
CA PHE A 109 -6.47 7.75 23.47
C PHE A 109 -4.95 7.70 23.36
N VAL A 110 -4.42 7.11 22.28
CA VAL A 110 -2.97 7.04 22.07
C VAL A 110 -2.40 8.43 21.83
N SER A 111 -3.05 9.27 21.04
CA SER A 111 -2.60 10.66 20.82
C SER A 111 -2.44 11.44 22.13
N ALA A 112 -3.34 11.26 23.10
CA ALA A 112 -3.25 11.91 24.41
C ALA A 112 -2.10 11.37 25.27
N HIS A 113 -1.74 10.09 25.19
CA HIS A 113 -0.79 9.44 26.13
C HIS A 113 0.56 9.05 25.51
N LEU A 114 0.73 9.11 24.19
CA LEU A 114 1.95 8.64 23.51
C LEU A 114 3.21 9.35 24.02
N HIS A 115 3.09 10.62 24.42
CA HIS A 115 4.18 11.40 25.02
C HIS A 115 4.80 10.73 26.25
N GLU A 116 4.02 9.97 27.03
CA GLU A 116 4.48 9.24 28.20
C GLU A 116 5.38 8.06 27.82
N TRP A 117 5.07 7.36 26.73
CA TRP A 117 5.93 6.30 26.17
C TRP A 117 7.21 6.90 25.58
N ILE A 118 7.12 8.05 24.89
CA ILE A 118 8.31 8.75 24.38
C ILE A 118 9.23 9.16 25.55
N ASP A 119 8.66 9.57 26.70
CA ASP A 119 9.43 9.89 27.90
C ASP A 119 10.22 8.68 28.46
N LEU A 120 9.68 7.46 28.34
CA LEU A 120 10.36 6.22 28.73
C LEU A 120 11.51 5.88 27.78
N ILE A 121 11.27 5.95 26.47
CA ILE A 121 12.23 5.46 25.47
C ILE A 121 13.30 6.48 25.11
N PHE A 122 12.93 7.76 24.98
CA PHE A 122 13.83 8.84 24.50
C PHE A 122 13.97 10.00 25.48
N GLY A 123 13.12 10.07 26.50
CA GLY A 123 12.99 11.25 27.36
C GLY A 123 13.58 11.11 28.75
N PHE A 124 13.02 11.90 29.67
CA PHE A 124 13.58 12.09 31.01
C PHE A 124 13.42 10.87 31.94
N LYS A 125 12.57 9.90 31.58
CA LYS A 125 12.37 8.63 32.31
C LYS A 125 13.26 7.48 31.79
N GLN A 126 14.19 7.76 30.88
CA GLN A 126 15.11 6.74 30.36
C GLN A 126 16.26 6.39 31.34
N LYS A 127 16.71 7.36 32.15
CA LYS A 127 17.86 7.22 33.08
C LYS A 127 17.60 7.92 34.41
N GLY A 128 18.39 7.56 35.43
CA GLY A 128 18.37 8.21 36.74
C GLY A 128 17.20 7.78 37.63
N PRO A 129 16.86 8.56 38.67
CA PRO A 129 15.84 8.18 39.65
C PRO A 129 14.44 8.02 39.03
N ASN A 130 14.10 8.84 38.03
CA ASN A 130 12.81 8.74 37.33
C ASN A 130 12.64 7.41 36.58
N ALA A 131 13.75 6.83 36.07
CA ALA A 131 13.71 5.53 35.42
C ALA A 131 13.47 4.40 36.44
N VAL A 132 14.02 4.52 37.65
CA VAL A 132 13.78 3.56 38.75
C VAL A 132 12.31 3.59 39.17
N GLU A 133 11.75 4.78 39.35
CA GLU A 133 10.34 4.97 39.69
C GLU A 133 9.40 4.40 38.62
N ALA A 134 9.76 4.55 37.34
CA ALA A 134 9.00 4.02 36.21
C ALA A 134 9.30 2.55 35.87
N VAL A 135 10.16 1.86 36.63
CA VAL A 135 10.59 0.47 36.37
C VAL A 135 11.16 0.29 34.96
N ASN A 136 11.95 1.28 34.51
CA ASN A 136 12.48 1.40 33.15
C ASN A 136 14.03 1.37 33.13
N VAL A 137 14.63 0.54 33.96
CA VAL A 137 16.09 0.41 34.08
C VAL A 137 16.56 -0.87 33.39
N PHE A 138 17.41 -0.70 32.38
CA PHE A 138 18.01 -1.80 31.62
C PHE A 138 19.43 -2.10 32.11
N HIS A 139 20.05 -3.14 31.56
CA HIS A 139 21.43 -3.49 31.89
C HIS A 139 22.38 -2.32 31.57
N HIS A 140 23.34 -2.03 32.48
CA HIS A 140 24.17 -0.82 32.41
C HIS A 140 24.96 -0.68 31.09
N LEU A 141 25.37 -1.80 30.49
CA LEU A 141 26.08 -1.86 29.20
C LEU A 141 25.24 -1.44 27.99
N PHE A 142 23.91 -1.41 28.09
CA PHE A 142 23.04 -1.06 26.96
C PHE A 142 22.89 0.46 26.79
N TYR A 143 23.31 1.24 27.78
CA TYR A 143 23.29 2.69 27.70
C TYR A 143 24.57 3.24 27.09
N GLU A 144 24.41 4.21 26.20
CA GLU A 144 25.51 4.92 25.57
C GLU A 144 26.50 5.51 26.61
N GLY A 145 27.79 5.35 26.35
CA GLY A 145 28.88 5.89 27.16
C GLY A 145 29.27 5.03 28.38
N ASN A 146 28.51 3.99 28.71
CA ASN A 146 28.79 3.14 29.88
C ASN A 146 29.75 1.97 29.59
N ALA A 147 29.95 1.61 28.33
CA ALA A 147 30.87 0.56 27.90
C ALA A 147 32.06 1.18 27.17
N ASP A 148 33.19 1.35 27.86
CA ASP A 148 34.44 1.79 27.24
C ASP A 148 35.18 0.60 26.62
N ILE A 149 34.77 0.24 25.41
CA ILE A 149 35.27 -0.93 24.66
C ILE A 149 36.76 -0.76 24.31
N TYR A 150 37.29 0.46 24.32
CA TYR A 150 38.68 0.76 23.98
C TYR A 150 39.63 0.58 25.15
N ASN A 151 39.15 0.76 26.39
CA ASN A 151 39.93 0.56 27.61
C ASN A 151 39.93 -0.89 28.13
N ILE A 152 39.39 -1.85 27.37
CA ILE A 152 39.43 -3.28 27.73
C ILE A 152 40.68 -3.91 27.10
N ASP A 153 41.69 -4.20 27.92
CA ASP A 153 42.95 -4.82 27.49
C ASP A 153 42.79 -6.28 27.05
N ASP A 154 41.89 -7.03 27.69
CA ASP A 154 41.66 -8.44 27.37
C ASP A 154 40.77 -8.61 26.12
N PRO A 155 41.30 -9.21 25.02
CA PRO A 155 40.53 -9.41 23.79
C PRO A 155 39.31 -10.33 23.98
N LEU A 156 39.35 -11.28 24.92
CA LEU A 156 38.21 -12.18 25.17
C LEU A 156 37.07 -11.41 25.84
N LYS A 157 37.37 -10.69 26.93
CA LYS A 157 36.39 -9.83 27.61
C LYS A 157 35.84 -8.75 26.68
N LYS A 158 36.68 -8.18 25.82
CA LYS A 158 36.25 -7.21 24.82
C LYS A 158 35.26 -7.82 23.83
N ASN A 159 35.59 -8.97 23.24
CA ASN A 159 34.71 -9.66 22.29
C ASN A 159 33.40 -10.13 22.94
N ALA A 160 33.45 -10.62 24.17
CA ALA A 160 32.26 -11.00 24.93
C ALA A 160 31.35 -9.81 25.21
N THR A 161 31.93 -8.66 25.59
CA THR A 161 31.17 -7.42 25.86
C THR A 161 30.50 -6.89 24.58
N ILE A 162 31.24 -6.86 23.47
CA ILE A 162 30.70 -6.46 22.15
C ILE A 162 29.57 -7.42 21.73
N GLY A 163 29.79 -8.72 21.85
CA GLY A 163 28.78 -9.74 21.52
C GLY A 163 27.53 -9.62 22.39
N PHE A 164 27.69 -9.26 23.66
CA PHE A 164 26.57 -9.05 24.57
C PHE A 164 25.74 -7.82 24.16
N ILE A 165 26.38 -6.67 23.92
CA ILE A 165 25.70 -5.44 23.50
C ILE A 165 24.98 -5.63 22.16
N ASN A 166 25.63 -6.25 21.18
CA ASN A 166 25.07 -6.41 19.84
C ASN A 166 23.86 -7.35 19.78
N ASN A 167 23.76 -8.33 20.68
CA ASN A 167 22.71 -9.36 20.62
C ASN A 167 21.56 -9.15 21.61
N PHE A 168 21.84 -8.58 22.79
CA PHE A 168 20.86 -8.50 23.88
C PHE A 168 20.17 -7.14 24.00
N GLY A 169 20.76 -6.05 23.52
CA GLY A 169 20.07 -4.77 23.46
C GLY A 169 20.97 -3.55 23.40
N GLN A 170 20.41 -2.48 22.82
CA GLN A 170 20.99 -1.14 22.81
C GLN A 170 19.84 -0.16 23.08
N VAL A 171 19.96 0.64 24.13
CA VAL A 171 18.96 1.67 24.46
C VAL A 171 19.17 2.86 23.51
N PRO A 172 18.12 3.42 22.91
CA PRO A 172 18.24 4.59 22.05
C PRO A 172 18.89 5.80 22.76
N MET A 173 19.45 6.71 21.98
CA MET A 173 20.01 7.96 22.52
C MET A 173 18.90 8.79 23.21
N GLN A 174 19.19 9.30 24.41
CA GLN A 174 18.28 10.21 25.10
C GLN A 174 18.21 11.54 24.35
N LEU A 175 17.03 11.90 23.84
CA LEU A 175 16.83 13.10 23.04
C LEU A 175 16.58 14.34 23.89
N PHE A 176 15.96 14.18 25.06
CA PHE A 176 15.59 15.30 25.92
C PHE A 176 15.51 14.90 27.40
N LYS A 177 15.68 15.91 28.27
CA LYS A 177 15.71 15.76 29.73
C LYS A 177 14.47 16.34 30.43
N LYS A 178 13.58 16.98 29.67
CA LYS A 178 12.31 17.53 30.16
C LYS A 178 11.15 16.64 29.67
N PRO A 179 9.99 16.65 30.33
CA PRO A 179 8.81 15.92 29.84
C PRO A 179 8.45 16.28 28.40
N HIS A 180 8.15 15.28 27.59
CA HIS A 180 7.69 15.47 26.22
C HIS A 180 6.33 16.20 26.22
N PRO A 181 6.12 17.22 25.37
CA PRO A 181 4.84 17.90 25.30
C PRO A 181 3.71 16.96 24.86
N MET A 182 2.60 17.01 25.57
CA MET A 182 1.37 16.29 25.20
C MET A 182 0.78 16.85 23.90
N LYS A 183 0.33 15.97 23.01
CA LYS A 183 -0.39 16.35 21.80
C LYS A 183 -1.81 16.80 22.17
N LYS A 184 -2.22 17.98 21.70
CA LYS A 184 -3.58 18.48 21.94
C LYS A 184 -4.56 17.70 21.07
N THR A 185 -5.50 17.00 21.69
CA THR A 185 -6.64 16.37 20.98
C THR A 185 -7.75 17.41 20.82
N PHE A 186 -8.26 17.58 19.60
CA PHE A 186 -9.39 18.46 19.34
C PHE A 186 -10.68 17.68 19.59
N ASN A 187 -11.41 18.02 20.66
CA ASN A 187 -12.76 17.52 20.88
C ASN A 187 -13.70 18.12 19.82
N ASN A 188 -14.20 17.29 18.91
CA ASN A 188 -15.20 17.66 17.88
C ASN A 188 -16.50 18.26 18.44
N SER A 189 -16.75 18.17 19.75
CA SER A 189 -17.97 18.69 20.38
C SER A 189 -18.11 20.21 20.36
N LEU A 190 -17.02 20.97 20.15
CA LEU A 190 -17.05 22.45 20.15
C LEU A 190 -17.15 23.09 18.75
N ILE A 191 -17.01 22.33 17.66
CA ILE A 191 -17.09 22.87 16.30
C ILE A 191 -18.54 23.00 15.81
N LEU A 192 -19.47 22.22 16.35
CA LEU A 192 -20.90 22.31 16.02
C LEU A 192 -21.57 23.63 16.46
N SER A 193 -20.90 24.47 17.25
CA SER A 193 -21.43 25.74 17.75
C SER A 193 -20.79 27.00 17.14
N LEU A 194 -19.89 26.87 16.16
CA LEU A 194 -19.20 28.02 15.54
C LEU A 194 -19.68 28.29 14.10
N PRO A 195 -19.86 29.57 13.69
CA PRO A 195 -20.24 29.91 12.33
C PRO A 195 -19.24 29.37 11.28
N PRO A 196 -19.69 28.96 10.08
CA PRO A 196 -18.86 28.30 9.05
C PRO A 196 -17.66 29.10 8.54
N LEU A 197 -17.60 30.41 8.83
CA LEU A 197 -16.51 31.29 8.40
C LEU A 197 -15.24 31.17 9.25
N LEU A 198 -15.31 30.57 10.45
CA LEU A 198 -14.17 30.42 11.36
C LEU A 198 -13.57 28.99 11.38
N SER A 199 -14.23 28.02 10.75
CA SER A 199 -13.73 26.64 10.64
C SER A 199 -12.60 26.47 9.62
N SER A 200 -12.29 27.49 8.83
CA SER A 200 -11.34 27.43 7.71
C SER A 200 -9.91 27.87 8.05
N VAL A 201 -9.63 28.34 9.27
CA VAL A 201 -8.38 29.07 9.56
C VAL A 201 -7.27 28.23 10.21
N ASN A 202 -7.53 27.02 10.72
CA ASN A 202 -6.47 26.20 11.35
C ASN A 202 -6.29 24.85 10.63
N LEU A 203 -5.66 24.90 9.45
CA LEU A 203 -5.31 23.73 8.64
C LEU A 203 -3.85 23.25 8.78
N SER A 204 -3.10 23.76 9.75
CA SER A 204 -1.72 23.34 9.97
C SER A 204 -1.54 22.68 11.33
N GLY A 205 -1.70 21.36 11.36
CA GLY A 205 -1.19 20.49 12.40
C GLY A 205 -2.14 20.21 13.57
N SER A 206 -2.96 19.17 13.44
CA SER A 206 -3.26 18.14 14.47
C SER A 206 -4.58 17.41 14.19
N SER A 207 -4.48 16.08 14.10
CA SER A 207 -5.40 14.95 14.38
C SER A 207 -6.91 15.11 14.60
N GLY A 208 -7.58 16.18 14.19
CA GLY A 208 -9.01 16.13 13.90
C GLY A 208 -9.21 15.65 12.48
N SER A 209 -10.13 14.71 12.24
CA SER A 209 -10.62 14.34 10.91
C SER A 209 -11.33 15.55 10.26
N GLY A 210 -10.55 16.58 9.88
CA GLY A 210 -11.01 17.62 8.99
C GLY A 210 -11.31 16.93 7.67
N LYS A 211 -12.58 16.55 7.49
CA LYS A 211 -13.04 15.86 6.29
C LYS A 211 -12.54 16.64 5.09
N VAL A 212 -11.66 16.01 4.30
CA VAL A 212 -11.14 16.56 3.04
C VAL A 212 -12.31 17.03 2.19
N PHE A 213 -12.14 18.11 1.42
CA PHE A 213 -13.20 18.77 0.62
C PHE A 213 -14.12 17.81 -0.15
N ILE A 214 -13.58 16.66 -0.55
CA ILE A 214 -14.23 15.55 -1.25
C ILE A 214 -15.47 15.03 -0.51
N HIS A 215 -15.50 15.15 0.83
CA HIS A 215 -16.63 14.75 1.67
C HIS A 215 -17.68 15.84 1.84
N ASN A 216 -17.34 17.07 1.45
CA ASN A 216 -18.22 18.23 1.58
C ASN A 216 -18.30 18.96 0.22
N LEU A 217 -18.71 18.22 -0.82
CA LEU A 217 -18.82 18.73 -2.20
C LEU A 217 -19.75 19.95 -2.30
N GLU A 218 -20.71 20.09 -1.38
CA GLU A 218 -21.61 21.23 -1.26
C GLU A 218 -20.90 22.57 -1.01
N TYR A 219 -19.67 22.54 -0.47
CA TYR A 219 -18.87 23.76 -0.26
C TYR A 219 -17.95 24.08 -1.43
N LEU A 220 -17.94 23.28 -2.51
CA LEU A 220 -17.17 23.59 -3.71
C LEU A 220 -17.75 24.83 -4.39
N LYS A 221 -16.99 25.93 -4.32
CA LYS A 221 -17.28 27.14 -5.08
C LYS A 221 -16.40 27.15 -6.33
N PRO A 222 -16.99 27.25 -7.54
CA PRO A 222 -16.20 27.41 -8.74
C PRO A 222 -15.37 28.68 -8.63
N MET A 223 -14.10 28.61 -9.04
CA MET A 223 -13.30 29.82 -9.15
C MET A 223 -13.84 30.68 -10.28
N MET A 224 -14.02 31.98 -10.02
CA MET A 224 -14.51 32.93 -11.02
C MET A 224 -13.49 33.19 -12.14
N ASN A 225 -12.20 33.03 -11.83
CA ASN A 225 -11.11 33.16 -12.79
C ASN A 225 -10.36 31.83 -12.90
N PRO A 226 -9.98 31.39 -14.12
CA PRO A 226 -9.19 30.19 -14.29
C PRO A 226 -7.80 30.39 -13.67
N ILE A 227 -7.29 29.36 -12.98
CA ILE A 227 -5.91 29.37 -12.45
C ILE A 227 -4.91 29.37 -13.60
N LYS A 228 -5.19 28.57 -14.65
CA LYS A 228 -4.37 28.43 -15.86
C LYS A 228 -5.26 28.02 -17.02
N GLU A 229 -5.12 28.71 -18.14
CA GLU A 229 -5.73 28.30 -19.41
C GLU A 229 -4.73 27.48 -20.22
N LEU A 230 -5.20 26.35 -20.75
CA LEU A 230 -4.45 25.45 -21.63
C LEU A 230 -5.08 25.48 -23.03
N LYS A 231 -4.30 25.23 -24.08
CA LYS A 231 -4.78 25.26 -25.47
C LYS A 231 -5.38 23.93 -25.93
N GLY A 232 -5.29 22.89 -25.11
CA GLY A 232 -5.79 21.55 -25.40
C GLY A 232 -6.29 20.83 -24.14
N ALA A 233 -6.61 19.55 -24.29
CA ALA A 233 -7.03 18.69 -23.18
C ALA A 233 -5.98 18.66 -22.07
N VAL A 234 -6.41 18.55 -20.82
CA VAL A 234 -5.52 18.47 -19.66
C VAL A 234 -4.83 17.10 -19.67
N GLY A 235 -3.49 17.09 -19.58
CA GLY A 235 -2.69 15.86 -19.51
C GLY A 235 -2.31 15.50 -18.07
N GLN A 236 -1.67 16.43 -17.36
CA GLN A 236 -1.20 16.21 -15.99
C GLN A 236 -1.47 17.44 -15.12
N ILE A 237 -1.91 17.20 -13.89
CA ILE A 237 -2.05 18.21 -12.84
C ILE A 237 -1.12 17.81 -11.69
N ILE A 238 -0.32 18.77 -11.19
CA ILE A 238 0.54 18.59 -10.03
C ILE A 238 0.22 19.68 -9.00
N GLN A 239 -0.03 19.27 -7.77
CA GLN A 239 -0.18 20.18 -6.64
C GLN A 239 1.19 20.47 -6.02
N GLN A 240 1.54 21.75 -5.89
CA GLN A 240 2.60 22.24 -5.01
C GLN A 240 1.97 22.84 -3.74
N GLU A 241 2.77 23.15 -2.72
CA GLU A 241 2.28 23.60 -1.41
C GLU A 241 1.27 24.76 -1.47
N LYS A 242 1.43 25.68 -2.42
CA LYS A 242 0.60 26.90 -2.55
C LYS A 242 -0.05 27.11 -3.91
N THR A 243 0.27 26.26 -4.90
CA THR A 243 -0.14 26.45 -6.30
C THR A 243 -0.39 25.11 -6.99
N PHE A 244 -1.08 25.14 -8.12
CA PHE A 244 -1.27 23.98 -8.99
C PHE A 244 -0.61 24.26 -10.33
N LEU A 245 0.05 23.24 -10.86
CA LEU A 245 0.62 23.24 -12.19
C LEU A 245 -0.19 22.30 -13.06
N ALA A 246 -0.48 22.72 -14.29
CA ALA A 246 -1.22 21.91 -15.24
C ALA A 246 -0.57 22.01 -16.62
N VAL A 247 -0.47 20.87 -17.30
CA VAL A 247 0.04 20.78 -18.67
C VAL A 247 -0.96 20.04 -19.55
N GLU A 248 -0.84 20.26 -20.86
CA GLU A 248 -1.69 19.66 -21.89
C GLU A 248 -1.45 18.15 -22.03
N GLN A 249 -2.35 17.47 -22.73
CA GLN A 249 -2.18 16.08 -23.14
C GLN A 249 -0.86 15.90 -23.89
N ASN A 250 -0.21 14.76 -23.69
CA ASN A 250 1.13 14.46 -24.19
C ASN A 250 2.24 15.38 -23.65
N LYS A 251 2.02 16.03 -22.50
CA LYS A 251 3.06 16.71 -21.71
C LYS A 251 3.11 16.14 -20.29
N VAL A 252 4.32 15.98 -19.76
CA VAL A 252 4.57 15.60 -18.35
C VAL A 252 5.63 16.51 -17.75
N LEU A 253 5.38 17.02 -16.55
CA LEU A 253 6.28 17.91 -15.83
C LEU A 253 7.49 17.15 -15.26
N ILE A 254 8.65 17.81 -15.26
CA ILE A 254 9.91 17.22 -14.77
C ILE A 254 10.15 17.63 -13.30
N PRO A 255 10.12 16.70 -12.33
CA PRO A 255 10.44 16.99 -10.93
C PRO A 255 11.93 17.31 -10.71
N PRO A 256 12.31 17.96 -9.59
CA PRO A 256 11.44 18.41 -8.49
C PRO A 256 10.99 19.87 -8.62
N LEU A 257 11.59 20.65 -9.52
CA LEU A 257 11.26 22.08 -9.66
C LEU A 257 10.03 22.32 -10.54
N TYR A 258 9.70 21.37 -11.42
CA TYR A 258 8.55 21.44 -12.34
C TYR A 258 8.53 22.69 -13.24
N ASN A 259 9.69 23.32 -13.46
CA ASN A 259 9.85 24.46 -14.37
C ASN A 259 10.04 24.03 -15.84
N ARG A 260 10.03 22.72 -16.10
CA ARG A 260 10.19 22.11 -17.42
C ARG A 260 9.21 20.97 -17.59
N TYR A 261 8.88 20.68 -18.84
CA TYR A 261 8.09 19.52 -19.22
C TYR A 261 8.76 18.76 -20.35
N VAL A 262 8.42 17.49 -20.45
CA VAL A 262 8.62 16.63 -21.63
C VAL A 262 7.34 16.65 -22.45
N ALA A 263 7.44 16.71 -23.77
CA ALA A 263 6.32 16.65 -24.69
C ALA A 263 6.56 15.65 -25.83
N TRP A 264 5.50 14.97 -26.25
CA TRP A 264 5.51 13.99 -27.33
C TRP A 264 4.22 14.06 -28.17
N GLY A 265 4.12 13.21 -29.20
CA GLY A 265 2.91 13.10 -30.03
C GLY A 265 2.75 14.22 -31.08
N PHE A 266 3.86 14.86 -31.47
CA PHE A 266 3.86 15.83 -32.57
C PHE A 266 3.83 15.11 -33.92
N ALA A 267 3.26 15.77 -34.94
CA ALA A 267 3.16 15.23 -36.30
C ALA A 267 4.52 15.02 -36.99
N ASP A 268 5.57 15.71 -36.53
CA ASP A 268 6.95 15.53 -36.97
C ASP A 268 7.68 14.41 -36.19
N HIS A 269 6.96 13.66 -35.35
CA HIS A 269 7.49 12.64 -34.45
C HIS A 269 8.59 13.13 -33.49
N SER A 270 8.69 14.45 -33.29
CA SER A 270 9.70 14.99 -32.40
C SER A 270 9.39 14.69 -30.93
N PHE A 271 10.46 14.54 -30.15
CA PHE A 271 10.39 14.51 -28.71
C PHE A 271 11.01 15.80 -28.17
N ARG A 272 10.33 16.48 -27.24
CA ARG A 272 10.72 17.85 -26.86
C ARG A 272 10.81 18.01 -25.35
N ILE A 273 11.78 18.79 -24.89
CA ILE A 273 11.78 19.35 -23.53
C ILE A 273 11.60 20.86 -23.64
N GLY A 274 10.59 21.39 -22.95
CA GLY A 274 10.26 22.81 -22.94
C GLY A 274 10.23 23.43 -21.55
N LEU A 275 10.20 24.75 -21.49
CA LEU A 275 10.02 25.53 -20.26
C LEU A 275 8.54 25.69 -19.95
N TYR A 276 8.14 25.47 -18.69
CA TYR A 276 6.74 25.56 -18.26
C TYR A 276 6.14 26.97 -18.43
N GLU A 277 6.88 28.03 -18.09
CA GLU A 277 6.36 29.41 -18.11
C GLU A 277 6.17 29.97 -19.53
N SER A 278 7.13 29.74 -20.42
CA SER A 278 7.15 30.32 -21.76
C SER A 278 6.68 29.37 -22.87
N ASP A 279 6.45 28.09 -22.56
CA ASP A 279 6.16 27.01 -23.53
C ASP A 279 7.23 26.90 -24.64
N ARG A 280 8.41 27.49 -24.42
CA ARG A 280 9.52 27.46 -25.36
C ARG A 280 10.20 26.09 -25.32
N ALA A 281 10.27 25.44 -26.48
CA ALA A 281 11.08 24.24 -26.66
C ALA A 281 12.58 24.58 -26.47
N LEU A 282 13.23 23.92 -25.52
CA LEU A 282 14.66 24.03 -25.26
C LEU A 282 15.46 23.00 -26.05
N TYR A 283 14.94 21.77 -26.08
CA TYR A 283 15.58 20.64 -26.71
C TYR A 283 14.56 19.91 -27.56
N VAL A 284 14.95 19.58 -28.77
CA VAL A 284 14.15 18.86 -29.75
C VAL A 284 15.01 17.72 -30.27
N TRP A 285 14.46 16.52 -30.18
CA TRP A 285 15.06 15.33 -30.79
C TRP A 285 14.16 14.89 -31.92
N GLU A 286 14.74 14.90 -33.11
CA GLU A 286 14.14 14.42 -34.36
C GLU A 286 15.06 13.31 -34.86
N SER A 287 14.57 12.08 -34.94
CA SER A 287 15.34 10.97 -35.50
C SER A 287 14.42 9.80 -35.84
N GLU A 288 14.72 9.10 -36.94
CA GLU A 288 14.17 7.77 -37.25
C GLU A 288 14.37 6.74 -36.11
N LEU A 289 15.25 7.04 -35.15
CA LEU A 289 15.57 6.21 -34.00
C LEU A 289 14.81 6.59 -32.72
N PHE A 290 13.92 7.59 -32.74
CA PHE A 290 13.22 8.07 -31.54
C PHE A 290 11.70 8.23 -31.74
N PRO A 291 10.89 7.26 -31.27
CA PRO A 291 11.28 5.94 -30.74
C PRO A 291 11.65 5.01 -31.90
N PRO A 292 12.55 4.03 -31.69
CA PRO A 292 12.86 3.06 -32.72
C PRO A 292 11.61 2.17 -32.87
N ASN A 293 10.85 2.41 -33.94
CA ASN A 293 9.66 1.65 -34.36
C ASN A 293 8.37 1.94 -33.57
N GLY A 294 7.79 3.15 -33.68
CA GLY A 294 6.40 3.40 -33.26
C GLY A 294 6.07 4.86 -32.92
N GLU A 295 4.84 5.13 -32.54
CA GLU A 295 4.45 6.41 -31.95
C GLU A 295 4.48 6.32 -30.43
N ILE A 296 4.91 7.38 -29.74
CA ILE A 296 4.89 7.44 -28.27
C ILE A 296 3.44 7.69 -27.84
N LEU A 297 2.88 6.80 -27.03
CA LEU A 297 1.54 6.91 -26.48
C LEU A 297 1.56 7.50 -25.07
N CYS A 298 2.53 7.07 -24.26
CA CYS A 298 2.64 7.48 -22.87
C CYS A 298 4.09 7.69 -22.45
N THR A 299 4.30 8.57 -21.48
CA THR A 299 5.61 8.87 -20.91
C THR A 299 5.46 9.17 -19.42
N THR A 300 6.43 8.76 -18.62
CA THR A 300 6.52 9.15 -17.21
C THR A 300 7.94 9.63 -16.88
N VAL A 301 8.04 10.58 -15.94
CA VAL A 301 9.29 11.21 -15.53
C VAL A 301 9.46 11.10 -14.01
N PRO A 302 10.06 10.01 -13.50
CA PRO A 302 10.20 9.80 -12.07
C PRO A 302 11.16 10.80 -11.40
N ASN A 303 12.19 11.25 -12.13
CA ASN A 303 13.17 12.23 -11.65
C ASN A 303 13.77 13.02 -12.83
N SER A 304 14.56 14.06 -12.53
CA SER A 304 15.17 14.93 -13.55
C SER A 304 16.22 14.25 -14.46
N ARG A 305 16.61 13.00 -14.18
CA ARG A 305 17.64 12.27 -14.91
C ARG A 305 17.11 11.12 -15.74
N ILE A 306 15.89 10.66 -15.48
CA ILE A 306 15.31 9.48 -16.11
C ILE A 306 13.99 9.86 -16.76
N ILE A 307 13.83 9.51 -18.03
CA ILE A 307 12.57 9.63 -18.77
C ILE A 307 12.22 8.24 -19.29
N ILE A 308 10.97 7.83 -19.11
CA ILE A 308 10.49 6.51 -19.53
C ILE A 308 9.38 6.73 -20.55
N THR A 309 9.54 6.18 -21.74
CA THR A 309 8.59 6.33 -22.85
C THR A 309 8.10 4.97 -23.30
N ALA A 310 6.84 4.85 -23.66
CA ALA A 310 6.29 3.67 -24.31
C ALA A 310 5.20 4.07 -25.33
N GLY A 311 4.88 3.16 -26.24
CA GLY A 311 4.16 3.53 -27.44
C GLY A 311 3.38 2.40 -28.10
N THR A 312 3.24 2.52 -29.42
CA THR A 312 2.57 1.49 -30.25
C THR A 312 3.36 0.19 -30.33
N ASN A 313 4.65 0.21 -29.98
CA ASN A 313 5.43 -0.99 -29.77
C ASN A 313 5.23 -1.55 -28.35
N SER A 314 5.56 -2.83 -28.18
CA SER A 314 5.43 -3.52 -26.90
C SER A 314 6.61 -3.32 -25.95
N VAL A 315 7.53 -2.41 -26.31
CA VAL A 315 8.80 -2.20 -25.60
C VAL A 315 8.76 -0.86 -24.86
N ILE A 316 9.18 -0.88 -23.60
CA ILE A 316 9.33 0.33 -22.81
C ILE A 316 10.79 0.79 -22.90
N TYR A 317 11.00 2.07 -23.17
CA TYR A 317 12.34 2.65 -23.32
C TYR A 317 12.67 3.53 -22.12
N VAL A 318 13.80 3.25 -21.49
CA VAL A 318 14.34 4.03 -20.38
C VAL A 318 15.48 4.89 -20.91
N TRP A 319 15.33 6.20 -20.77
CA TRP A 319 16.28 7.19 -21.24
C TRP A 319 16.94 7.89 -20.07
N ARG A 320 18.23 8.16 -20.19
CA ARG A 320 19.00 8.96 -19.24
C ARG A 320 19.27 10.35 -19.81
N VAL A 321 18.95 11.38 -19.04
CA VAL A 321 19.19 12.79 -19.35
C VAL A 321 20.51 13.22 -18.71
N LYS A 322 21.47 13.67 -19.53
CA LYS A 322 22.71 14.28 -19.02
C LYS A 322 22.45 15.72 -18.60
N LEU A 323 22.30 16.01 -17.31
CA LEU A 323 21.90 17.33 -16.78
C LEU A 323 22.69 18.55 -17.30
N LYS A 324 23.96 18.39 -17.70
CA LYS A 324 24.77 19.51 -18.24
C LYS A 324 24.46 19.83 -19.70
N THR A 325 24.30 18.82 -20.54
CA THR A 325 24.08 18.98 -21.98
C THR A 325 22.63 18.76 -22.38
N PHE A 326 21.81 18.28 -21.43
CA PHE A 326 20.48 17.68 -21.63
C PHE A 326 20.43 16.60 -22.70
N ALA A 327 21.58 16.04 -23.11
CA ALA A 327 21.60 14.96 -24.08
C ALA A 327 20.87 13.74 -23.55
N LEU A 328 19.99 13.19 -24.38
CA LEU A 328 19.19 12.01 -24.10
C LEU A 328 19.91 10.77 -24.63
N THR A 329 20.15 9.78 -23.77
CA THR A 329 20.81 8.53 -24.16
C THR A 329 19.94 7.34 -23.75
N LEU A 330 19.75 6.38 -24.66
CA LEU A 330 19.03 5.14 -24.34
C LEU A 330 19.81 4.38 -23.27
N HIS A 331 19.18 4.15 -22.12
CA HIS A 331 19.79 3.45 -21.01
C HIS A 331 19.43 1.96 -21.03
N GLN A 332 18.14 1.63 -21.19
CA GLN A 332 17.66 0.25 -21.17
C GLN A 332 16.34 0.11 -21.94
N LYS A 333 16.08 -1.11 -22.44
CA LYS A 333 14.80 -1.52 -23.05
C LYS A 333 14.16 -2.57 -22.15
N LEU A 334 12.88 -2.41 -21.83
CA LEU A 334 12.11 -3.35 -21.01
C LEU A 334 11.17 -4.11 -21.91
N TYR A 335 11.29 -5.44 -21.89
CA TYR A 335 10.48 -6.37 -22.68
C TYR A 335 9.59 -7.14 -21.71
N GLY A 336 8.28 -7.15 -21.98
CA GLY A 336 7.30 -7.87 -21.17
C GLY A 336 5.89 -7.86 -21.75
N HIS A 337 5.53 -6.79 -22.46
CA HIS A 337 4.25 -6.70 -23.17
C HIS A 337 4.31 -7.36 -24.55
N THR A 338 3.14 -7.76 -25.04
CA THR A 338 2.96 -8.34 -26.39
C THR A 338 2.26 -7.38 -27.35
N GLU A 339 1.57 -6.36 -26.84
CA GLU A 339 0.95 -5.28 -27.61
C GLU A 339 1.39 -3.89 -27.13
N ALA A 340 0.80 -2.85 -27.73
CA ALA A 340 1.06 -1.44 -27.42
C ALA A 340 0.87 -1.10 -25.94
N VAL A 341 1.82 -0.36 -25.38
CA VAL A 341 1.76 0.12 -24.01
C VAL A 341 0.97 1.43 -23.97
N THR A 342 -0.19 1.38 -23.34
CA THR A 342 -1.20 2.45 -23.36
C THR A 342 -1.00 3.46 -22.24
N CYS A 343 -0.47 3.04 -21.10
CA CYS A 343 -0.24 3.93 -19.95
C CYS A 343 1.02 3.56 -19.16
N LEU A 344 1.64 4.58 -18.58
CA LEU A 344 2.76 4.47 -17.66
C LEU A 344 2.50 5.31 -16.41
N ALA A 345 2.83 4.78 -15.25
CA ALA A 345 2.89 5.51 -13.99
C ALA A 345 4.21 5.16 -13.29
N SER A 346 4.80 6.08 -12.52
CA SER A 346 6.02 5.80 -11.76
C SER A 346 5.94 6.40 -10.37
N SER A 347 6.42 5.66 -9.38
CA SER A 347 6.56 6.11 -8.00
C SER A 347 8.02 6.13 -7.61
N SER A 348 8.55 7.32 -7.34
CA SER A 348 9.90 7.48 -6.81
C SER A 348 9.98 7.10 -5.33
N ALA A 349 8.86 7.16 -4.59
CA ALA A 349 8.79 6.76 -3.18
C ALA A 349 9.00 5.24 -3.01
N TYR A 350 8.31 4.45 -3.83
CA TYR A 350 8.43 2.99 -3.80
C TYR A 350 9.47 2.43 -4.77
N GLY A 351 10.05 3.27 -5.62
CA GLY A 351 11.03 2.85 -6.62
C GLY A 351 10.45 1.90 -7.65
N ILE A 352 9.22 2.15 -8.12
CA ILE A 352 8.54 1.30 -9.10
C ILE A 352 8.03 2.08 -10.32
N VAL A 353 7.85 1.35 -11.41
CA VAL A 353 7.15 1.80 -12.62
C VAL A 353 6.06 0.80 -12.92
N VAL A 354 4.86 1.28 -13.25
CA VAL A 354 3.72 0.47 -13.66
C VAL A 354 3.44 0.76 -15.11
N SER A 355 3.34 -0.28 -15.93
CA SER A 355 2.95 -0.19 -17.33
C SER A 355 1.67 -0.97 -17.59
N GLY A 356 0.73 -0.36 -18.30
CA GLY A 356 -0.49 -1.01 -18.77
C GLY A 356 -0.48 -1.11 -20.28
N SER A 357 -1.03 -2.21 -20.82
CA SER A 357 -0.97 -2.53 -22.24
C SER A 357 -2.32 -2.95 -22.81
N ARG A 358 -2.39 -2.91 -24.14
CA ARG A 358 -3.52 -3.40 -24.92
C ARG A 358 -3.66 -4.93 -24.86
N ASP A 359 -2.57 -5.63 -24.54
CA ASP A 359 -2.56 -7.08 -24.25
C ASP A 359 -3.28 -7.48 -22.96
N LYS A 360 -3.91 -6.49 -22.29
CA LYS A 360 -4.65 -6.63 -21.02
C LYS A 360 -3.75 -6.93 -19.82
N SER A 361 -2.43 -6.87 -19.94
CA SER A 361 -1.52 -7.05 -18.82
C SER A 361 -1.10 -5.71 -18.22
N CYS A 362 -0.88 -5.71 -16.90
CA CYS A 362 -0.24 -4.62 -16.19
C CYS A 362 1.00 -5.15 -15.48
N ILE A 363 2.16 -4.53 -15.72
CA ILE A 363 3.45 -5.01 -15.21
C ILE A 363 4.05 -3.96 -14.27
N ILE A 364 4.58 -4.44 -13.14
CA ILE A 364 5.39 -3.66 -12.22
C ILE A 364 6.87 -3.93 -12.52
N TRP A 365 7.63 -2.85 -12.64
CA TRP A 365 9.07 -2.82 -12.88
C TRP A 365 9.79 -2.13 -11.73
N ASP A 366 11.02 -2.56 -11.44
CA ASP A 366 11.91 -1.88 -10.51
C ASP A 366 12.46 -0.61 -11.18
N LEU A 367 12.29 0.56 -10.56
CA LEU A 367 12.73 1.85 -11.12
C LEU A 367 14.25 2.06 -11.00
N ASN A 368 14.94 1.35 -10.10
CA ASN A 368 16.37 1.51 -9.86
C ASN A 368 17.20 0.60 -10.78
N ARG A 369 16.71 -0.62 -11.01
CA ARG A 369 17.37 -1.69 -11.76
C ARG A 369 16.73 -1.92 -13.13
N PHE A 370 15.52 -1.41 -13.35
CA PHE A 370 14.76 -1.59 -14.58
C PHE A 370 14.56 -3.06 -14.94
N VAL A 371 14.15 -3.85 -13.95
CA VAL A 371 13.85 -5.29 -14.12
C VAL A 371 12.38 -5.56 -13.87
N PHE A 372 11.86 -6.60 -14.51
CA PHE A 372 10.52 -7.11 -14.25
C PHE A 372 10.41 -7.53 -12.79
N ILE A 373 9.38 -7.05 -12.08
CA ILE A 373 9.07 -7.52 -10.71
C ILE A 373 7.93 -8.54 -10.78
N ARG A 374 6.76 -8.11 -11.29
CA ARG A 374 5.56 -8.95 -11.35
C ARG A 374 4.52 -8.38 -12.31
N GLN A 375 3.59 -9.22 -12.73
CA GLN A 375 2.36 -8.82 -13.42
C GLN A 375 1.20 -8.77 -12.42
N LEU A 376 0.41 -7.68 -12.42
CA LEU A 376 -0.80 -7.58 -11.60
C LEU A 376 -1.80 -8.66 -11.98
N GLY A 377 -2.31 -9.40 -10.99
CA GLY A 377 -3.25 -10.51 -11.21
C GLY A 377 -2.61 -11.87 -11.45
N GLY A 378 -1.28 -11.97 -11.58
CA GLY A 378 -0.40 -13.12 -11.27
C GLY A 378 -0.74 -14.56 -11.75
N GLY A 379 -1.82 -14.79 -12.49
CA GLY A 379 -2.29 -16.12 -12.92
C GLY A 379 -1.98 -16.45 -14.38
N LEU A 380 -2.43 -17.64 -14.85
CA LEU A 380 -2.31 -18.05 -16.25
C LEU A 380 -3.06 -17.11 -17.21
N ASP A 381 -4.14 -16.49 -16.74
CA ASP A 381 -4.96 -15.54 -17.51
C ASP A 381 -4.89 -14.15 -16.88
N SER A 382 -4.89 -13.10 -17.72
CA SER A 382 -5.01 -11.73 -17.23
C SER A 382 -6.36 -11.53 -16.56
N LEU A 383 -6.34 -10.94 -15.35
CA LEU A 383 -7.54 -10.58 -14.62
C LEU A 383 -8.31 -9.43 -15.31
N HIS A 384 -7.61 -8.59 -16.09
CA HIS A 384 -8.23 -7.51 -16.83
C HIS A 384 -8.94 -8.06 -18.06
N LYS A 385 -10.23 -7.76 -18.18
CA LYS A 385 -11.08 -8.31 -19.26
C LYS A 385 -10.88 -7.60 -20.60
N SER A 386 -10.29 -6.41 -20.61
CA SER A 386 -10.09 -5.55 -21.78
C SER A 386 -8.77 -4.76 -21.68
N PRO A 387 -8.33 -4.07 -22.76
CA PRO A 387 -7.14 -3.22 -22.75
C PRO A 387 -7.12 -2.25 -21.57
N ILE A 388 -5.93 -2.06 -20.99
CA ILE A 388 -5.76 -1.10 -19.91
C ILE A 388 -5.75 0.31 -20.51
N ALA A 389 -6.50 1.24 -19.94
CA ALA A 389 -6.59 2.61 -20.44
C ALA A 389 -5.70 3.57 -19.63
N ALA A 390 -5.71 3.45 -18.29
CA ALA A 390 -4.89 4.25 -17.41
C ALA A 390 -4.47 3.45 -16.16
N ALA A 391 -3.37 3.90 -15.56
CA ALA A 391 -2.87 3.43 -14.29
C ALA A 391 -2.47 4.64 -13.43
N ALA A 392 -2.69 4.55 -12.13
CA ALA A 392 -2.23 5.50 -11.14
C ALA A 392 -1.61 4.76 -9.96
N ILE A 393 -0.65 5.39 -9.29
CA ILE A 393 0.00 4.86 -8.09
C ILE A 393 -0.25 5.84 -6.96
N ASN A 394 -0.63 5.33 -5.79
CA ASN A 394 -0.66 6.12 -4.57
C ASN A 394 0.74 6.14 -3.97
N ASP A 395 1.45 7.25 -4.08
CA ASP A 395 2.81 7.41 -3.54
C ASP A 395 2.89 7.30 -1.99
N LEU A 396 1.74 7.36 -1.29
CA LEU A 396 1.65 7.25 0.17
C LEU A 396 1.41 5.81 0.66
N THR A 397 0.65 5.01 -0.08
CA THR A 397 0.28 3.63 0.35
C THR A 397 0.91 2.54 -0.51
N GLY A 398 1.36 2.88 -1.72
CA GLY A 398 1.83 1.92 -2.71
C GLY A 398 0.70 1.23 -3.47
N ASP A 399 -0.57 1.56 -3.17
CA ASP A 399 -1.71 1.00 -3.90
C ASP A 399 -1.69 1.46 -5.36
N ILE A 400 -2.10 0.57 -6.26
CA ILE A 400 -2.11 0.81 -7.69
C ILE A 400 -3.55 0.71 -8.17
N ALA A 401 -4.04 1.75 -8.84
CA ALA A 401 -5.33 1.73 -9.53
C ALA A 401 -5.09 1.52 -11.02
N THR A 402 -5.86 0.62 -11.62
CA THR A 402 -5.87 0.41 -13.07
C THR A 402 -7.30 0.41 -13.58
N CYS A 403 -7.51 0.92 -14.80
CA CYS A 403 -8.82 0.93 -15.42
C CYS A 403 -8.82 0.27 -16.78
N CYS A 404 -9.96 -0.33 -17.10
CA CYS A 404 -10.14 -1.25 -18.20
C CYS A 404 -11.59 -1.10 -18.68
N SER A 405 -11.80 -0.37 -19.77
CA SER A 405 -13.14 0.03 -20.22
C SER A 405 -13.96 0.66 -19.07
N THR A 406 -15.00 0.00 -18.56
CA THR A 406 -15.84 0.49 -17.45
C THR A 406 -15.40 -0.01 -16.08
N MET A 407 -14.43 -0.92 -16.01
CA MET A 407 -13.95 -1.54 -14.79
C MET A 407 -12.83 -0.72 -14.15
N LEU A 408 -12.96 -0.51 -12.84
CA LEU A 408 -11.90 0.00 -11.98
C LEU A 408 -11.36 -1.16 -11.12
N TYR A 409 -10.05 -1.31 -11.07
CA TYR A 409 -9.35 -2.28 -10.23
C TYR A 409 -8.37 -1.56 -9.30
N VAL A 410 -8.28 -2.03 -8.06
CA VAL A 410 -7.34 -1.56 -7.04
C VAL A 410 -6.50 -2.73 -6.59
N TRP A 411 -5.18 -2.52 -6.58
CA TRP A 411 -4.18 -3.54 -6.33
C TRP A 411 -3.23 -3.11 -5.22
N SER A 412 -2.72 -4.05 -4.46
CA SER A 412 -1.55 -3.81 -3.60
C SER A 412 -0.30 -3.64 -4.47
N ILE A 413 0.75 -3.03 -3.91
CA ILE A 413 2.08 -3.00 -4.55
C ILE A 413 2.62 -4.41 -4.84
N ASN A 414 2.18 -5.41 -4.07
CA ASN A 414 2.51 -6.81 -4.24
C ASN A 414 1.66 -7.51 -5.32
N GLY A 415 0.75 -6.79 -5.98
CA GLY A 415 -0.02 -7.30 -7.10
C GLY A 415 -1.25 -8.12 -6.73
N ASP A 416 -1.63 -8.12 -5.46
CA ASP A 416 -2.88 -8.73 -5.00
C ASP A 416 -4.04 -7.79 -5.30
N LEU A 417 -5.16 -8.34 -5.76
CA LEU A 417 -6.37 -7.56 -5.95
C LEU A 417 -6.95 -7.16 -4.58
N ILE A 418 -7.17 -5.85 -4.39
CA ILE A 418 -7.84 -5.30 -3.20
C ILE A 418 -9.34 -5.18 -3.47
N ALA A 419 -9.72 -4.57 -4.60
CA ALA A 419 -11.11 -4.36 -4.97
C ALA A 419 -11.26 -4.21 -6.47
N GLN A 420 -12.46 -4.52 -6.98
CA GLN A 420 -12.86 -4.22 -8.35
C GLN A 420 -14.32 -3.76 -8.41
N VAL A 421 -14.64 -2.84 -9.31
CA VAL A 421 -16.01 -2.36 -9.50
C VAL A 421 -16.29 -2.01 -10.97
N ASN A 422 -17.49 -2.36 -11.45
CA ASN A 422 -17.98 -1.87 -12.73
C ASN A 422 -18.67 -0.52 -12.51
N THR A 423 -18.11 0.53 -13.10
CA THR A 423 -18.58 1.91 -12.89
C THR A 423 -19.94 2.23 -13.51
N LEU A 424 -20.48 1.36 -14.38
CA LEU A 424 -21.84 1.49 -14.95
C LEU A 424 -22.93 0.99 -14.00
N ASN A 425 -22.63 -0.03 -13.17
CA ASN A 425 -23.64 -0.75 -12.39
C ASN A 425 -24.04 -0.05 -11.07
N VAL A 426 -23.55 1.16 -10.82
CA VAL A 426 -23.79 1.88 -9.56
C VAL A 426 -25.19 2.51 -9.50
N ASN A 427 -25.86 2.66 -10.65
CA ASN A 427 -27.18 3.29 -10.70
C ASN A 427 -28.32 2.39 -10.19
N SER A 428 -28.04 1.15 -9.79
CA SER A 428 -29.07 0.17 -9.37
C SER A 428 -29.45 0.27 -7.89
N SER A 429 -28.67 0.97 -7.04
CA SER A 429 -28.85 0.95 -5.58
C SER A 429 -29.08 2.33 -4.93
N MET A 430 -29.08 3.42 -5.69
CA MET A 430 -29.48 4.75 -5.21
C MET A 430 -30.72 5.24 -5.96
N ASN A 431 -31.85 5.36 -5.26
CA ASN A 431 -33.07 6.03 -5.71
C ASN A 431 -32.87 7.56 -5.85
N VAL A 432 -31.90 7.98 -6.66
CA VAL A 432 -31.83 9.36 -7.14
C VAL A 432 -31.87 9.30 -8.65
N ALA A 433 -33.09 9.42 -9.19
CA ALA A 433 -33.33 9.55 -10.61
C ALA A 433 -32.73 10.86 -11.11
N ILE A 434 -31.44 10.86 -11.44
CA ILE A 434 -30.90 11.85 -12.35
C ILE A 434 -31.16 11.31 -13.74
N ASN A 435 -32.15 11.90 -14.43
CA ASN A 435 -32.48 11.61 -15.81
C ASN A 435 -31.29 12.00 -16.72
N PHE A 436 -30.31 11.11 -16.85
CA PHE A 436 -29.33 11.19 -17.92
C PHE A 436 -29.83 10.38 -19.11
N THR A 437 -30.18 11.11 -20.16
CA THR A 437 -30.72 10.61 -21.43
C THR A 437 -29.71 9.72 -22.16
N ALA A 438 -30.08 8.43 -22.34
CA ALA A 438 -29.96 7.63 -23.57
C ALA A 438 -28.67 7.63 -24.43
N SER A 439 -27.46 7.88 -23.88
CA SER A 439 -26.17 7.61 -24.57
C SER A 439 -25.26 6.59 -23.86
N GLN A 440 -25.73 5.98 -22.77
CA GLN A 440 -24.94 5.22 -21.78
C GLN A 440 -24.43 3.82 -22.20
N ASN A 441 -24.30 3.53 -23.50
CA ASN A 441 -23.77 2.23 -23.97
C ASN A 441 -22.27 2.24 -24.29
N SER A 442 -21.53 3.34 -24.05
CA SER A 442 -20.08 3.38 -24.34
C SER A 442 -19.25 4.30 -23.43
N SER A 443 -19.61 4.46 -22.15
CA SER A 443 -18.76 5.19 -21.19
C SER A 443 -17.53 4.36 -20.87
N GLN A 444 -16.33 4.91 -21.04
CA GLN A 444 -15.04 4.26 -20.75
C GLN A 444 -14.23 5.15 -19.82
N ILE A 445 -13.52 4.56 -18.86
CA ILE A 445 -12.61 5.29 -17.98
C ILE A 445 -11.33 5.61 -18.75
N LEU A 446 -10.99 6.90 -18.81
CA LEU A 446 -9.83 7.41 -19.55
C LEU A 446 -8.66 7.80 -18.63
N CYS A 447 -8.93 8.19 -17.38
CA CYS A 447 -7.90 8.62 -16.45
C CYS A 447 -8.25 8.28 -15.00
N LEU A 448 -7.20 8.20 -14.17
CA LEU A 448 -7.25 7.84 -12.77
C LEU A 448 -6.39 8.79 -11.94
N ALA A 449 -6.82 9.05 -10.71
CA ALA A 449 -6.00 9.72 -9.70
C ALA A 449 -6.36 9.24 -8.29
N PHE A 450 -5.39 9.24 -7.38
CA PHE A 450 -5.62 9.04 -5.95
C PHE A 450 -5.68 10.40 -5.24
N SER A 451 -6.50 10.49 -4.20
CA SER A 451 -6.28 11.52 -3.19
C SER A 451 -5.16 11.10 -2.26
N THR A 452 -4.19 11.98 -2.02
CA THR A 452 -3.05 11.74 -1.15
C THR A 452 -3.04 12.80 -0.05
N TYR A 453 -3.82 12.60 1.02
CA TYR A 453 -3.79 13.51 2.18
C TYR A 453 -2.87 12.98 3.26
N ASN A 454 -3.29 11.91 3.94
CA ASN A 454 -2.44 11.16 4.87
C ASN A 454 -2.39 9.70 4.43
N GLU A 455 -1.25 9.05 4.65
CA GLU A 455 -1.10 7.60 4.42
C GLU A 455 -2.15 6.78 5.17
N TRP A 456 -2.59 7.28 6.34
CA TRP A 456 -3.54 6.62 7.24
C TRP A 456 -4.99 7.10 7.05
N ASP A 457 -5.26 8.00 6.10
CA ASP A 457 -6.63 8.48 5.88
C ASP A 457 -7.48 7.37 5.24
N ALA A 458 -8.34 6.75 6.06
CA ALA A 458 -9.33 5.78 5.60
C ALA A 458 -10.33 6.39 4.60
N ASN A 459 -10.36 7.72 4.48
CA ASN A 459 -11.21 8.43 3.55
C ASN A 459 -10.50 8.85 2.26
N ASN A 460 -9.30 8.31 1.99
CA ASN A 460 -8.68 8.46 0.68
C ASN A 460 -9.63 7.89 -0.39
N VAL A 461 -9.74 8.63 -1.49
CA VAL A 461 -10.60 8.29 -2.63
C VAL A 461 -9.81 8.06 -3.89
N ILE A 462 -10.44 7.35 -4.81
CA ILE A 462 -9.99 7.20 -6.19
C ILE A 462 -10.91 8.03 -7.07
N LEU A 463 -10.31 8.82 -7.94
CA LEU A 463 -11.00 9.63 -8.94
C LEU A 463 -10.91 8.94 -10.29
N THR A 464 -12.03 8.79 -10.99
CA THR A 464 -12.09 8.25 -12.35
C THR A 464 -12.71 9.29 -13.28
N GLY A 465 -12.02 9.64 -14.36
CA GLY A 465 -12.58 10.45 -15.44
C GLY A 465 -13.05 9.55 -16.59
N SER A 466 -14.30 9.73 -17.02
CA SER A 466 -14.93 8.91 -18.06
C SER A 466 -15.11 9.67 -19.38
N SER A 467 -15.27 8.93 -20.48
CA SER A 467 -15.42 9.47 -21.84
C SER A 467 -16.71 10.28 -22.07
N ASP A 468 -17.68 10.15 -21.16
CA ASP A 468 -18.91 10.94 -21.09
C ASP A 468 -18.71 12.31 -20.39
N GLY A 469 -17.48 12.63 -19.96
CA GLY A 469 -17.14 13.87 -19.28
C GLY A 469 -17.47 13.86 -17.78
N VAL A 470 -17.89 12.72 -17.21
CA VAL A 470 -18.20 12.61 -15.79
C VAL A 470 -16.96 12.21 -14.99
N VAL A 471 -16.73 12.91 -13.87
CA VAL A 471 -15.75 12.51 -12.86
C VAL A 471 -16.50 11.81 -11.71
N LYS A 472 -16.14 10.55 -11.45
CA LYS A 472 -16.67 9.80 -10.30
C LYS A 472 -15.62 9.70 -9.20
N ILE A 473 -16.10 9.71 -7.96
CA ILE A 473 -15.29 9.64 -6.75
C ILE A 473 -15.63 8.35 -6.01
N TRP A 474 -14.62 7.55 -5.69
CA TRP A 474 -14.77 6.23 -5.11
C TRP A 474 -14.08 6.18 -3.75
N SER A 475 -14.79 5.82 -2.70
CA SER A 475 -14.20 5.47 -1.41
C SER A 475 -14.03 3.96 -1.29
N LEU A 476 -12.86 3.50 -0.87
CA LEU A 476 -12.69 2.10 -0.51
C LEU A 476 -13.32 1.85 0.85
N ARG A 477 -14.28 0.91 0.93
CA ARG A 477 -14.84 0.46 2.21
C ARG A 477 -14.62 -1.02 2.38
N PHE A 478 -14.07 -1.38 3.53
CA PHE A 478 -13.95 -2.76 3.96
C PHE A 478 -15.29 -3.18 4.57
N VAL A 479 -16.05 -3.99 3.85
CA VAL A 479 -17.36 -4.50 4.27
C VAL A 479 -17.21 -5.98 4.60
N GLN A 480 -17.85 -6.41 5.67
CA GLN A 480 -17.94 -7.83 5.98
C GLN A 480 -18.89 -8.52 5.01
N GLU A 481 -18.39 -9.41 4.17
CA GLU A 481 -19.25 -10.34 3.44
C GLU A 481 -19.83 -11.35 4.45
N GLN A 482 -21.15 -11.44 4.51
CA GLN A 482 -21.80 -12.59 5.15
C GLN A 482 -21.62 -13.76 4.18
N ILE A 483 -20.73 -14.69 4.52
CA ILE A 483 -20.64 -15.96 3.81
C ILE A 483 -22.01 -16.63 4.00
N ALA A 484 -22.81 -16.66 2.94
CA ALA A 484 -24.03 -17.44 2.92
C ALA A 484 -23.63 -18.90 3.19
N SER A 485 -24.04 -19.44 4.34
CA SER A 485 -23.95 -20.87 4.59
C SER A 485 -24.69 -21.57 3.46
N SER A 486 -23.95 -22.24 2.57
CA SER A 486 -24.50 -23.11 1.56
C SER A 486 -25.30 -24.21 2.25
N ASN A 487 -26.62 -24.06 2.29
CA ASN A 487 -27.53 -25.13 2.66
C ASN A 487 -27.29 -26.28 1.67
N GLY A 488 -26.77 -27.39 2.18
CA GLY A 488 -26.67 -28.63 1.42
C GLY A 488 -28.07 -29.20 1.19
N GLU A 489 -28.58 -29.04 -0.02
CA GLU A 489 -29.61 -29.92 -0.56
C GLU A 489 -28.89 -31.02 -1.35
N ASP A 490 -28.54 -32.11 -0.66
CA ASP A 490 -28.14 -33.36 -1.31
C ASP A 490 -29.39 -34.03 -1.90
N THR A 491 -29.70 -33.68 -3.15
CA THR A 491 -30.48 -34.56 -4.03
C THR A 491 -29.53 -35.59 -4.63
N ASN A 492 -29.47 -36.79 -4.06
CA ASN A 492 -28.92 -37.96 -4.74
C ASN A 492 -29.90 -39.13 -4.66
N SER A 493 -30.80 -39.16 -5.63
CA SER A 493 -31.38 -40.39 -6.15
C SER A 493 -30.32 -41.11 -6.99
N PHE A 494 -29.88 -42.30 -6.62
CA PHE A 494 -29.67 -43.40 -7.57
C PHE A 494 -29.53 -44.75 -6.84
N ASN A 495 -30.27 -45.71 -7.36
CA ASN A 495 -30.36 -47.12 -6.96
C ASN A 495 -29.00 -47.83 -6.96
N ASP A 496 -28.82 -48.75 -6.03
CA ASP A 496 -28.20 -50.03 -6.37
C ASP A 496 -28.82 -51.18 -5.58
N ASN A 497 -29.30 -52.18 -6.33
CA ASN A 497 -29.78 -53.46 -5.83
C ASN A 497 -28.58 -54.41 -5.70
N ARG A 498 -28.46 -55.11 -4.56
CA ARG A 498 -28.22 -56.58 -4.49
C ARG A 498 -28.09 -57.07 -3.04
N ASP A 499 -29.07 -57.88 -2.67
CA ASP A 499 -29.00 -59.16 -1.95
C ASP A 499 -27.86 -59.40 -0.94
N GLU A 500 -28.23 -59.52 0.33
CA GLU A 500 -27.79 -60.64 1.16
C GLU A 500 -28.88 -61.03 2.19
N ASN A 501 -29.22 -62.32 2.18
CA ASN A 501 -30.18 -62.98 3.06
C ASN A 501 -29.72 -62.94 4.54
N SER A 502 -30.65 -62.76 5.48
CA SER A 502 -31.08 -63.81 6.42
C SER A 502 -31.89 -63.28 7.62
N SER A 503 -32.79 -64.16 8.09
CA SER A 503 -33.47 -64.19 9.41
C SER A 503 -34.83 -63.48 9.58
N SER A 504 -35.86 -64.18 9.10
CA SER A 504 -37.00 -64.70 9.89
C SER A 504 -37.54 -63.93 11.10
N SER A 505 -38.81 -63.53 11.02
CA SER A 505 -39.95 -63.88 11.92
C SER A 505 -40.98 -62.75 11.92
N SER A 506 -42.03 -62.86 11.09
CA SER A 506 -43.36 -63.34 11.49
C SER A 506 -44.08 -62.49 12.56
N SER A 507 -44.94 -61.57 12.12
CA SER A 507 -46.31 -61.47 12.63
C SER A 507 -47.19 -60.71 11.63
N THR A 508 -47.96 -61.48 10.86
CA THR A 508 -49.30 -61.14 10.36
C THR A 508 -50.16 -60.73 11.56
N SER A 509 -50.99 -59.70 11.50
CA SER A 509 -52.27 -59.63 10.78
C SER A 509 -52.82 -58.21 11.04
N GLU A 510 -53.20 -57.47 9.99
CA GLU A 510 -54.60 -57.26 9.58
C GLU A 510 -55.45 -56.63 10.69
N GLU A 511 -56.26 -55.60 10.48
CA GLU A 511 -56.65 -54.86 9.30
C GLU A 511 -57.54 -53.69 9.78
N LEU A 512 -57.63 -52.67 8.92
CA LEU A 512 -58.83 -51.87 8.66
C LEU A 512 -59.33 -50.84 9.70
N LYS A 513 -59.24 -49.60 9.20
CA LYS A 513 -60.34 -48.65 8.94
C LYS A 513 -60.40 -47.39 9.81
N ASN A 514 -60.33 -46.28 9.06
CA ASN A 514 -61.03 -45.02 9.22
C ASN A 514 -60.68 -44.16 10.43
N SER A 515 -59.82 -43.18 10.20
CA SER A 515 -60.23 -41.77 10.00
C SER A 515 -58.99 -40.90 9.78
#